data_AF-A0ABD2REH7-F1
#
_entry.id   AF-A0ABD2REH7-F1
#
_cell.length_a   1.000
_cell.length_b   1.000
_cell.length_c   1.000
_cell.angle_alpha   90.00
_cell.angle_beta   90.00
_cell.angle_gamma   90.00
#
_symmetry.space_group_name_H-M   'P 1'
#
loop_
_entity.id
_entity.type
_entity.pdbx_description
1 polymer ?
#
loop_
_entity_poly.entity_id
_entity_poly.type
_entity_poly.pdbx_seq_one_letter_code
_entity_poly.pdbx_strand_id
1 'polypeptide(L)'
;MEETKQPASQKIKIYPTSTGEISPFWRDKYEKDAKKYWDIFYKRHQDKFFKDRHYLDKEWGQYFSGTDEKVILEVGCGAGNTIFPLLATIPNIFVHACDFSPRAVNLVKMSFKPLKFFKRGEAGWVTPS
;
A
#
# COMPACT_ATOMS: atom_id res chain seq x y z
N MET A 1 -18.88 -7.07 -50.37
CA MET A 1 -18.37 -6.13 -49.35
C MET A 1 -19.20 -6.39 -48.11
N GLU A 2 -18.70 -7.25 -47.22
CA GLU A 2 -19.40 -7.64 -46.00
C GLU A 2 -18.62 -7.04 -44.83
N GLU A 3 -19.25 -6.07 -44.17
CA GLU A 3 -18.67 -5.29 -43.08
C GLU A 3 -18.79 -6.09 -41.78
N THR A 4 -17.68 -6.66 -41.32
CA THR A 4 -17.62 -7.44 -40.09
C THR A 4 -17.72 -6.53 -38.87
N LYS A 5 -18.90 -6.50 -38.25
CA LYS A 5 -19.16 -5.83 -36.97
C LYS A 5 -18.47 -6.59 -35.83
N GLN A 6 -17.47 -5.98 -35.22
CA GLN A 6 -16.81 -6.51 -34.01
C GLN A 6 -17.81 -6.58 -32.84
N PRO A 7 -17.88 -7.68 -32.07
CA PRO A 7 -18.75 -7.76 -30.91
C PRO A 7 -18.22 -6.86 -29.79
N ALA A 8 -19.11 -6.00 -29.26
CA ALA A 8 -18.80 -5.09 -28.17
C ALA A 8 -18.34 -5.84 -26.92
N SER A 9 -17.16 -5.46 -26.42
CA SER A 9 -16.58 -5.89 -25.14
C SER A 9 -17.58 -5.66 -23.99
N GLN A 10 -18.18 -6.75 -23.50
CA GLN A 10 -19.01 -6.72 -22.30
C GLN A 10 -18.10 -6.54 -21.07
N LYS A 11 -18.02 -5.32 -20.54
CA LYS A 11 -17.38 -5.05 -19.25
C LYS A 11 -18.14 -5.80 -18.15
N ILE A 12 -17.52 -6.86 -17.61
CA ILE A 12 -18.00 -7.60 -16.46
C ILE A 12 -18.07 -6.62 -15.27
N LYS A 13 -19.28 -6.25 -14.85
CA LYS A 13 -19.51 -5.47 -13.62
C LYS A 13 -19.65 -6.45 -12.46
N ILE A 14 -18.61 -6.52 -11.63
CA ILE A 14 -18.48 -7.48 -10.52
C ILE A 14 -19.35 -7.07 -9.31
N TYR A 15 -19.89 -5.86 -9.31
CA TYR A 15 -20.74 -5.32 -8.24
C TYR A 15 -22.10 -4.87 -8.78
N PRO A 16 -23.17 -5.02 -7.98
CA PRO A 16 -24.48 -4.48 -8.34
C PRO A 16 -24.38 -2.97 -8.55
N THR A 17 -25.11 -2.44 -9.54
CA THR A 17 -25.18 -0.99 -9.78
C THR A 17 -25.98 -0.37 -8.64
N SER A 18 -25.30 -0.05 -7.52
CA SER A 18 -25.95 0.58 -6.38
C SER A 18 -26.33 2.00 -6.77
N THR A 19 -27.62 2.35 -6.65
CA THR A 19 -28.12 3.73 -6.66
C THR A 19 -27.85 4.46 -5.34
N GLY A 20 -27.03 3.88 -4.45
CA GLY A 20 -26.72 4.38 -3.11
C GLY A 20 -25.58 5.40 -3.09
N GLU A 21 -25.73 6.50 -3.82
CA GLU A 21 -24.79 7.61 -3.70
C GLU A 21 -24.83 8.17 -2.26
N ILE A 22 -23.67 8.22 -1.61
CA ILE A 22 -23.51 8.89 -0.33
C ILE A 22 -23.90 10.36 -0.53
N SER A 23 -24.88 10.84 0.23
CA SER A 23 -25.35 12.24 0.12
C SER A 23 -24.19 13.22 0.23
N PRO A 24 -24.25 14.41 -0.39
CA PRO A 24 -23.17 15.41 -0.33
C PRO A 24 -22.72 15.72 1.10
N PHE A 25 -23.67 15.85 2.03
CA PHE A 25 -23.36 16.07 3.45
C PHE A 25 -22.44 15.00 4.06
N TRP A 26 -22.76 13.72 3.84
CA TRP A 26 -21.97 12.61 4.38
C TRP A 26 -20.61 12.51 3.70
N ARG A 27 -20.52 12.77 2.40
CA ARG A 27 -19.26 12.83 1.67
C ARG A 27 -18.34 13.89 2.27
N ASP A 28 -18.80 15.13 2.35
CA ASP A 28 -18.03 16.25 2.89
C ASP A 28 -17.59 16.00 4.33
N LYS A 29 -18.49 15.40 5.14
CA LYS A 29 -18.17 15.03 6.52
C LYS A 29 -17.05 14.00 6.57
N TYR A 30 -17.14 12.91 5.80
CA TYR A 30 -16.12 11.86 5.81
C TYR A 30 -14.79 12.33 5.23
N GLU A 31 -14.80 13.24 4.25
CA GLU A 31 -13.59 13.86 3.72
C GLU A 31 -12.92 14.78 4.76
N LYS A 32 -13.69 15.68 5.39
CA LYS A 32 -13.16 16.60 6.43
C LYS A 32 -12.65 15.85 7.66
N ASP A 33 -13.39 14.85 8.12
CA ASP A 33 -13.08 14.08 9.33
C ASP A 33 -12.26 12.79 9.03
N ALA A 34 -11.74 12.62 7.81
CA ALA A 34 -11.07 11.39 7.37
C ALA A 34 -9.97 10.96 8.37
N LYS A 35 -9.12 11.91 8.79
CA LYS A 35 -8.07 11.69 9.79
C LYS A 35 -8.60 11.06 11.08
N LYS A 36 -9.71 11.58 11.62
CA LYS A 36 -10.31 11.06 12.86
C LYS A 36 -10.82 9.64 12.67
N TYR A 37 -11.54 9.40 11.57
CA TYR A 37 -12.12 8.08 11.31
C TYR A 37 -11.05 7.02 11.07
N TRP A 38 -10.02 7.34 10.29
CA TRP A 38 -8.87 6.44 10.09
C TRP A 38 -8.07 6.23 11.37
N ASP A 39 -7.86 7.25 12.21
CA ASP A 39 -7.18 7.06 13.50
C ASP A 39 -7.95 6.12 14.44
N ILE A 40 -9.28 6.27 14.52
CA ILE A 40 -10.14 5.35 15.29
C ILE A 40 -10.08 3.94 14.72
N PHE A 41 -10.10 3.81 13.39
CA PHE A 41 -10.01 2.51 12.72
C PHE A 41 -8.72 1.78 13.09
N TYR A 42 -7.56 2.44 12.96
CA TYR A 42 -6.27 1.84 13.28
C TYR A 42 -6.04 1.64 14.78
N LYS A 43 -6.67 2.46 15.63
CA LYS A 43 -6.73 2.18 17.08
C LYS A 43 -7.42 0.84 17.38
N ARG A 44 -8.47 0.50 16.63
CA ARG A 44 -9.27 -0.71 16.85
C ARG A 44 -8.67 -1.95 16.21
N HIS A 45 -8.15 -1.84 14.99
CA HIS A 45 -7.76 -3.01 14.19
C HIS A 45 -6.25 -3.21 14.04
N GLN A 46 -5.44 -2.20 14.35
CA GLN A 46 -3.99 -2.25 14.22
C GLN A 46 -3.56 -2.71 12.81
N ASP A 47 -2.76 -3.77 12.71
CA ASP A 47 -2.21 -4.35 11.49
C ASP A 47 -2.99 -5.58 10.97
N LYS A 48 -4.12 -5.93 11.61
CA LYS A 48 -4.78 -7.23 11.42
C LYS A 48 -5.91 -7.22 10.38
N PHE A 49 -6.26 -6.05 9.87
CA PHE A 49 -7.43 -5.91 9.00
C PHE A 49 -7.13 -6.25 7.54
N PHE A 50 -6.02 -5.75 7.01
CA PHE A 50 -5.65 -5.93 5.61
C PHE A 50 -4.66 -7.09 5.47
N LYS A 51 -4.73 -7.78 4.34
CA LYS A 51 -3.75 -8.81 3.95
C LYS A 51 -2.61 -8.17 3.18
N ASP A 52 -1.44 -8.80 3.25
CA ASP A 52 -0.28 -8.42 2.47
C ASP A 52 -0.50 -8.59 0.96
N ARG A 53 -0.07 -7.59 0.18
CA ARG A 53 -0.31 -7.51 -1.26
C ARG A 53 0.78 -8.20 -2.09
N HIS A 54 1.00 -9.48 -1.85
CA HIS A 54 1.98 -10.33 -2.55
C HIS A 54 1.68 -10.63 -4.03
N TYR A 55 0.76 -9.90 -4.68
CA TYR A 55 0.52 -10.02 -6.12
C TYR A 55 1.18 -8.89 -6.90
N LEU A 56 1.61 -7.82 -6.21
CA LEU A 56 2.18 -6.63 -6.85
C LEU A 56 3.53 -6.92 -7.51
N ASP A 57 4.35 -7.78 -6.91
CA ASP A 57 5.60 -8.26 -7.51
C ASP A 57 5.33 -9.02 -8.82
N LYS A 58 4.27 -9.84 -8.88
CA LYS A 58 3.92 -10.61 -10.07
C LYS A 58 3.38 -9.75 -11.20
N GLU A 59 2.51 -8.80 -10.87
CA GLU A 59 1.86 -7.96 -11.88
C GLU A 59 2.77 -6.81 -12.35
N TRP A 60 3.58 -6.26 -11.45
CA TRP A 60 4.36 -5.03 -11.70
C TRP A 60 5.87 -5.24 -11.67
N GLY A 61 6.36 -6.47 -11.43
CA GLY A 61 7.79 -6.79 -11.29
C GLY A 61 8.67 -6.31 -12.44
N GLN A 62 8.14 -6.25 -13.67
CA GLN A 62 8.86 -5.70 -14.83
C GLN A 62 9.24 -4.23 -14.65
N TYR A 63 8.40 -3.41 -14.00
CA TYR A 63 8.68 -1.99 -13.73
C TYR A 63 9.73 -1.80 -12.64
N PHE A 64 9.93 -2.84 -11.83
CA PHE A 64 10.91 -2.88 -10.76
C PHE A 64 12.18 -3.64 -11.15
N SER A 65 12.28 -4.09 -12.41
CA SER A 65 13.49 -4.70 -12.94
C SER A 65 14.57 -3.65 -13.23
N GLY A 66 15.83 -4.05 -13.09
CA GLY A 66 17.00 -3.19 -13.27
C GLY A 66 17.74 -2.86 -11.98
N THR A 67 18.86 -2.16 -12.11
CA THR A 67 19.76 -1.82 -10.99
C THR A 67 19.56 -0.40 -10.45
N ASP A 68 18.72 0.39 -11.12
CA ASP A 68 18.50 1.78 -10.75
C ASP A 68 17.73 1.88 -9.44
N GLU A 69 18.07 2.89 -8.65
CA GLU A 69 17.32 3.26 -7.46
C GLU A 69 15.88 3.65 -7.84
N LYS A 70 14.90 3.09 -7.14
CA LYS A 70 13.48 3.37 -7.36
C LYS A 70 12.91 4.14 -6.17
N VAL A 71 12.15 5.20 -6.44
CA VAL A 71 11.43 5.96 -5.41
C VAL A 71 9.93 5.76 -5.61
N ILE A 72 9.24 5.27 -4.57
CA ILE A 72 7.79 5.06 -4.57
C ILE A 72 7.13 5.96 -3.52
N LEU A 73 5.96 6.52 -3.86
CA LEU A 73 5.06 7.16 -2.91
C LEU A 73 3.84 6.26 -2.69
N GLU A 74 3.63 5.79 -1.46
CA GLU A 74 2.38 5.16 -1.04
C GLU A 74 1.50 6.16 -0.30
N VAL A 75 0.36 6.48 -0.91
CA VAL A 75 -0.70 7.31 -0.31
C VAL A 75 -1.73 6.41 0.35
N GLY A 76 -1.97 6.61 1.65
CA GLY A 76 -2.81 5.72 2.46
C GLY A 76 -2.07 4.43 2.82
N CYS A 77 -0.86 4.56 3.37
CA CYS A 77 0.03 3.43 3.62
C CYS A 77 -0.49 2.43 4.66
N GLY A 78 -1.47 2.84 5.47
CA GLY A 78 -2.06 1.99 6.48
C GLY A 78 -1.02 1.39 7.42
N ALA A 79 -1.06 0.06 7.61
CA ALA A 79 -0.08 -0.67 8.40
C ALA A 79 1.11 -1.19 7.56
N GLY A 80 1.22 -0.84 6.27
CA GLY A 80 2.36 -1.21 5.41
C GLY A 80 2.22 -2.53 4.66
N ASN A 81 1.01 -3.10 4.56
CA ASN A 81 0.75 -4.38 3.89
C ASN A 81 1.12 -4.39 2.38
N THR A 82 1.31 -3.23 1.76
CA THR A 82 1.90 -3.09 0.41
C THR A 82 3.42 -2.94 0.49
N ILE A 83 3.89 -2.06 1.37
CA ILE A 83 5.31 -1.68 1.50
C ILE A 83 6.17 -2.89 1.84
N PHE A 84 5.78 -3.69 2.83
CA PHE A 84 6.65 -4.77 3.31
C PHE A 84 6.88 -5.86 2.25
N PRO A 85 5.86 -6.36 1.53
CA PRO A 85 6.08 -7.24 0.38
C PRO A 85 6.93 -6.61 -0.74
N LEU A 86 6.76 -5.31 -1.02
CA LEU A 86 7.54 -4.62 -2.05
C LEU A 86 9.01 -4.49 -1.64
N LEU A 87 9.31 -4.09 -0.41
CA LEU A 87 10.67 -4.00 0.13
C LEU A 87 11.39 -5.35 0.13
N ALA A 88 10.64 -6.45 0.30
CA ALA A 88 11.21 -7.79 0.30
C ALA A 88 11.57 -8.31 -1.11
N THR A 89 10.94 -7.76 -2.16
CA THR A 89 11.06 -8.27 -3.54
C THR A 89 11.89 -7.36 -4.45
N ILE A 90 11.93 -6.05 -4.17
CA ILE A 90 12.57 -5.06 -5.04
C ILE A 90 13.86 -4.56 -4.40
N PRO A 91 15.04 -4.82 -4.98
CA PRO A 91 16.28 -4.27 -4.49
C PRO A 91 16.34 -2.75 -4.73
N ASN A 92 17.04 -2.01 -3.87
CA ASN A 92 17.33 -0.58 -4.04
C ASN A 92 16.08 0.31 -4.22
N ILE A 93 15.06 0.08 -3.41
CA ILE A 93 13.85 0.89 -3.38
C ILE A 93 13.82 1.80 -2.15
N PHE A 94 13.41 3.04 -2.36
CA PHE A 94 13.07 4.00 -1.32
C PHE A 94 11.56 4.29 -1.36
N VAL A 95 10.90 4.26 -0.21
CA VAL A 95 9.44 4.46 -0.12
C VAL A 95 9.11 5.65 0.76
N HIS A 96 8.46 6.65 0.17
CA HIS A 96 7.70 7.65 0.91
C HIS A 96 6.31 7.08 1.23
N ALA A 97 5.94 7.07 2.50
CA ALA A 97 4.67 6.54 2.95
C ALA A 97 3.91 7.62 3.73
N CYS A 98 2.64 7.83 3.40
CA CYS A 98 1.79 8.76 4.12
C CYS A 98 0.39 8.17 4.36
N ASP A 99 -0.23 8.59 5.45
CA ASP A 99 -1.60 8.25 5.80
C ASP A 99 -2.18 9.42 6.61
N PHE A 100 -3.50 9.62 6.54
CA PHE A 100 -4.15 10.62 7.40
C PHE A 100 -4.06 10.25 8.88
N SER A 101 -4.00 8.96 9.20
CA SER A 101 -3.86 8.43 10.55
C SER A 101 -2.40 8.40 11.00
N PRO A 102 -2.02 9.17 12.03
CA PRO A 102 -0.68 9.05 12.63
C PRO A 102 -0.42 7.65 13.20
N ARG A 103 -1.47 6.96 13.68
CA ARG A 103 -1.35 5.57 14.14
C ARG A 103 -0.95 4.62 13.02
N ALA A 104 -1.52 4.77 11.83
CA ALA A 104 -1.15 3.97 10.66
C ALA A 104 0.35 4.13 10.35
N VAL A 105 0.81 5.38 10.22
CA VAL A 105 2.23 5.69 10.00
C VAL A 105 3.12 5.13 11.11
N ASN A 106 2.67 5.20 12.37
CA ASN A 106 3.42 4.63 13.50
C ASN A 106 3.50 3.10 13.45
N LEU A 107 2.43 2.41 13.02
CA LEU A 107 2.47 0.95 12.82
C LEU A 107 3.53 0.60 11.78
N VAL A 108 3.59 1.33 10.66
CA VAL A 108 4.64 1.14 9.65
C VAL A 108 6.02 1.34 10.28
N LYS A 109 6.26 2.48 10.96
CA LYS A 109 7.56 2.79 11.61
C LYS A 109 7.98 1.78 12.67
N MET A 110 7.04 1.21 13.42
CA MET A 110 7.32 0.20 14.44
C MET A 110 7.58 -1.19 13.82
N SER A 111 6.89 -1.50 12.73
CA SER A 111 7.06 -2.74 11.96
C SER A 111 8.34 -2.74 11.13
N PHE A 112 8.86 -1.54 10.78
CA PHE A 112 10.28 -1.34 10.56
C PHE A 112 11.03 -1.59 11.89
N LYS A 113 11.11 -2.86 12.30
CA LYS A 113 12.29 -3.32 13.04
C LYS A 113 13.48 -2.82 12.21
N PRO A 114 14.56 -2.31 12.82
CA PRO A 114 15.81 -2.18 12.09
C PRO A 114 16.11 -3.59 11.59
N LEU A 115 15.77 -3.86 10.33
CA LEU A 115 16.23 -5.03 9.62
C LEU A 115 17.73 -4.95 9.81
N LYS A 116 18.24 -5.91 10.56
CA LYS A 116 19.65 -6.10 10.93
C LYS A 116 20.56 -5.28 10.02
N PHE A 117 21.37 -4.41 10.61
CA PHE A 117 22.60 -3.87 10.03
C PHE A 117 23.07 -4.73 8.84
N PHE A 118 22.62 -4.42 7.62
CA PHE A 118 23.28 -4.92 6.43
C PHE A 118 24.39 -3.91 6.18
N LYS A 119 25.38 -3.94 7.09
CA LYS A 119 26.70 -3.43 6.77
C LYS A 119 27.18 -4.33 5.65
N ARG A 120 27.26 -3.78 4.45
CA ARG A 120 27.99 -4.37 3.34
C ARG A 120 29.39 -4.70 3.87
N GLY A 121 29.68 -5.99 4.04
CA GLY A 121 30.98 -6.55 4.41
C GLY A 121 31.58 -6.02 5.72
N GLU A 122 31.46 -6.78 6.81
CA GLU A 122 32.54 -7.01 7.79
C GLU A 122 32.04 -7.94 8.91
N ALA A 123 32.78 -9.02 9.16
CA ALA A 123 32.53 -9.97 10.23
C ALA A 123 32.90 -9.35 11.58
N GLY A 124 31.94 -9.23 12.50
CA GLY A 124 32.20 -8.86 13.89
C GLY A 124 30.93 -8.51 14.67
N TRP A 125 30.70 -9.18 15.79
CA TRP A 125 29.57 -8.92 16.68
C TRP A 125 29.89 -7.75 17.62
N VAL A 126 28.96 -6.80 17.77
CA VAL A 126 28.98 -5.82 18.86
C VAL A 126 27.62 -5.84 19.55
N THR A 127 27.61 -6.11 20.85
CA THR A 127 26.43 -6.10 21.72
C THR A 127 26.15 -4.70 22.26
N PRO A 128 24.89 -4.30 22.51
CA PRO A 128 24.58 -3.01 23.13
C PRO A 128 24.90 -3.01 24.63
N SER A 129 25.38 -1.88 25.12
CA SER A 129 25.47 -1.52 26.55
C SER A 129 24.13 -1.11 27.12
#